data_AF-A0A947J421-F1
#
_entry.id   AF-A0A947J421-F1
#
_cell.length_a   1.000
_cell.length_b   1.000
_cell.length_c   1.000
_cell.angle_alpha   90.00
_cell.angle_beta   90.00
_cell.angle_gamma   90.00
#
_symmetry.space_group_name_H-M   'P 1'
#
loop_
_entity.id
_entity.type
_entity.pdbx_description
1 polymer ?
#
loop_
_entity_poly.entity_id
_entity_poly.type
_entity_poly.pdbx_seq_one_letter_code
_entity_poly.pdbx_strand_id
1 'polypeptide(L)'
;MTQSTRGGARPGAGRKPSPDPTTTIRVPISQKAAILDFVQQRQAGFRIPSGMEIFAFAEHPPRQKFPLMGHSVRAGFPSPADDYVEKRIDLNEELIQHREATFFLRVKGQSMVDAGIDDGDELIVDRAIKPEHGRIVIAAVDGELTVKRFFQRAGVVKLIAENPKYPDIEFKDGQEMLIWGVVTRIIKSV
;
A
#
# COMPACT_ATOMS: atom_id res chain seq x y z
N MET A 1 53.56 -17.04 -38.70
CA MET A 1 52.41 -17.59 -37.95
C MET A 1 52.26 -16.77 -36.67
N THR A 2 51.33 -15.82 -36.67
CA THR A 2 51.14 -14.84 -35.59
C THR A 2 50.11 -15.39 -34.59
N GLN A 3 50.53 -15.66 -33.35
CA GLN A 3 49.62 -16.10 -32.28
C GLN A 3 48.81 -14.90 -31.76
N SER A 4 47.48 -15.03 -31.82
CA SER A 4 46.52 -14.05 -31.30
C SER A 4 46.54 -14.03 -29.77
N THR A 5 46.99 -12.92 -29.18
CA THR A 5 46.90 -12.60 -27.75
C THR A 5 45.48 -12.17 -27.39
N ARG A 6 44.53 -13.10 -27.29
CA ARG A 6 43.23 -12.85 -26.64
C ARG A 6 43.09 -13.78 -25.45
N GLY A 7 42.93 -13.20 -24.26
CA GLY A 7 42.74 -13.94 -23.02
C GLY A 7 41.51 -14.84 -23.12
N GLY A 8 41.73 -16.15 -23.16
CA GLY A 8 40.66 -17.14 -23.15
C GLY A 8 39.94 -17.17 -21.80
N ALA A 9 38.65 -17.50 -21.84
CA ALA A 9 37.85 -17.72 -20.63
C ALA A 9 38.49 -18.84 -19.79
N ARG A 10 38.80 -18.54 -18.53
CA ARG A 10 39.32 -19.53 -17.58
C ARG A 10 38.18 -20.40 -17.06
N PRO A 11 38.42 -21.69 -16.75
CA PRO A 11 37.45 -22.52 -16.04
C PRO A 11 37.00 -21.82 -14.74
N GLY A 12 35.70 -21.60 -14.58
CA GLY A 12 35.13 -20.85 -13.45
C GLY A 12 35.03 -19.33 -13.65
N ALA A 13 35.39 -18.79 -14.82
CA ALA A 13 35.14 -17.39 -15.16
C ALA A 13 33.69 -17.19 -15.61
N GLY A 14 32.96 -16.33 -14.88
CA GLY A 14 31.57 -15.99 -15.18
C GLY A 14 30.76 -15.80 -13.90
N ARG A 15 29.69 -15.01 -13.97
CA ARG A 15 28.72 -14.89 -12.87
C ARG A 15 28.01 -16.24 -12.72
N LYS A 16 28.03 -16.83 -11.52
CA LYS A 16 27.25 -18.05 -11.22
C LYS A 16 25.79 -17.80 -11.62
N PRO A 17 25.14 -18.72 -12.34
CA PRO A 17 23.76 -18.53 -12.79
C PRO A 17 22.87 -18.32 -11.56
N SER A 18 22.23 -17.15 -11.53
CA SER A 18 21.12 -16.87 -10.61
C SER A 18 19.85 -17.39 -11.28
N PRO A 19 18.86 -17.91 -10.51
CA PRO A 19 17.62 -18.44 -11.07
C PRO A 19 16.86 -17.43 -11.94
N ASP A 20 17.03 -16.12 -11.68
CA ASP A 20 16.40 -15.05 -12.45
C ASP A 20 17.36 -14.44 -13.50
N PRO A 21 16.92 -14.21 -14.75
CA PRO A 21 17.73 -13.56 -15.76
C PRO A 21 18.02 -12.11 -15.37
N THR A 22 19.30 -11.74 -15.33
CA THR A 22 19.73 -10.36 -14.99
C THR A 22 20.22 -9.61 -16.21
N THR A 23 19.85 -8.34 -16.34
CA THR A 23 20.43 -7.41 -17.33
C THR A 23 21.21 -6.28 -16.64
N THR A 24 22.22 -5.74 -17.33
CA THR A 24 23.04 -4.63 -16.81
C THR A 24 22.42 -3.30 -17.21
N ILE A 25 22.14 -2.42 -16.24
CA ILE A 25 21.67 -1.05 -16.47
C ILE A 25 22.75 -0.07 -15.99
N ARG A 26 22.98 1.02 -16.73
CA ARG A 26 23.89 2.11 -16.32
C ARG A 26 23.12 3.15 -15.52
N VAL A 27 23.62 3.46 -14.33
CA VAL A 27 22.97 4.38 -13.38
C VAL A 27 23.96 5.48 -12.99
N PRO A 28 23.52 6.75 -12.84
CA PRO A 28 24.33 7.81 -12.25
C PRO A 28 24.86 7.42 -10.86
N ILE A 29 26.13 7.72 -10.58
CA ILE A 29 26.78 7.35 -9.32
C ILE A 29 26.02 7.90 -8.10
N SER A 30 25.45 9.10 -8.22
CA SER A 30 24.63 9.73 -7.17
C SER A 30 23.36 8.96 -6.81
N GLN A 31 22.82 8.17 -7.74
CA GLN A 31 21.58 7.41 -7.55
C GLN A 31 21.84 5.95 -7.16
N LYS A 32 23.11 5.51 -7.15
CA LYS A 32 23.48 4.11 -6.91
C LYS A 32 23.00 3.61 -5.55
N ALA A 33 23.16 4.39 -4.49
CA ALA A 33 22.74 4.01 -3.14
C ALA A 33 21.21 3.83 -3.07
N ALA A 34 20.45 4.84 -3.53
CA ALA A 34 18.99 4.80 -3.53
C ALA A 34 18.42 3.60 -4.32
N ILE A 35 19.02 3.24 -5.46
CA ILE A 35 18.59 2.08 -6.25
C ILE A 35 18.93 0.77 -5.54
N LEU A 36 20.09 0.67 -4.90
CA LEU A 36 20.45 -0.51 -4.11
C LEU A 36 19.49 -0.68 -2.93
N ASP A 37 19.18 0.39 -2.21
CA ASP A 37 18.23 0.38 -1.11
C ASP A 37 16.84 -0.05 -1.60
N PHE A 38 16.38 0.50 -2.74
CA PHE A 38 15.10 0.13 -3.36
C PHE A 38 15.05 -1.37 -3.76
N VAL A 39 16.11 -1.88 -4.39
CA VAL A 39 16.19 -3.28 -4.81
C VAL A 39 16.29 -4.20 -3.59
N GLN A 40 17.04 -3.82 -2.56
CA GLN A 40 17.14 -4.57 -1.31
C GLN A 40 15.81 -4.59 -0.56
N GLN A 41 15.08 -3.46 -0.48
CA GLN A 41 13.73 -3.41 0.09
C GLN A 41 12.75 -4.31 -0.69
N ARG A 42 12.93 -4.42 -2.01
CA ARG A 42 12.13 -5.33 -2.85
C ARG A 42 12.54 -6.80 -2.69
N GLN A 43 13.83 -7.09 -2.52
CA GLN A 43 14.41 -8.44 -2.40
C GLN A 43 14.36 -9.02 -0.98
N ALA A 44 14.30 -8.17 0.05
CA ALA A 44 14.04 -8.57 1.45
C ALA A 44 12.65 -9.21 1.64
N GLY A 45 11.93 -9.42 0.54
CA GLY A 45 10.59 -9.89 0.51
C GLY A 45 9.66 -8.73 0.77
N PHE A 46 8.66 -8.65 -0.09
CA PHE A 46 7.32 -8.49 0.40
C PHE A 46 7.11 -9.52 1.53
N ARG A 47 7.55 -9.21 2.76
CA ARG A 47 7.27 -10.05 3.93
C ARG A 47 5.83 -9.80 4.27
N ILE A 48 4.95 -10.39 3.48
CA ILE A 48 3.56 -10.60 3.81
C ILE A 48 3.55 -11.17 5.22
N PRO A 49 3.02 -10.43 6.21
CA PRO A 49 2.81 -10.95 7.53
C PRO A 49 2.03 -12.24 7.41
N SER A 50 2.43 -13.28 8.13
CA SER A 50 1.83 -14.62 8.01
C SER A 50 0.30 -14.53 8.03
N GLY A 51 -0.34 -14.88 6.90
CA GLY A 51 -1.81 -14.89 6.75
C GLY A 51 -2.42 -13.82 5.85
N MET A 52 -1.66 -12.96 5.18
CA MET A 52 -2.21 -11.99 4.21
C MET A 52 -2.22 -12.57 2.79
N GLU A 53 -3.39 -12.56 2.15
CA GLU A 53 -3.51 -12.74 0.70
C GLU A 53 -3.57 -11.35 0.07
N ILE A 54 -2.57 -11.01 -0.77
CA ILE A 54 -2.67 -9.82 -1.60
C ILE A 54 -3.19 -10.24 -2.96
N PHE A 55 -4.40 -9.78 -3.26
CA PHE A 55 -4.93 -9.84 -4.60
C PHE A 55 -4.16 -8.82 -5.45
N ALA A 56 -3.24 -9.32 -6.27
CA ALA A 56 -2.55 -8.50 -7.25
C ALA A 56 -3.59 -7.85 -8.18
N PHE A 57 -3.40 -6.57 -8.48
CA PHE A 57 -4.22 -5.91 -9.50
C PHE A 57 -3.92 -6.53 -10.86
N ALA A 58 -4.95 -6.68 -11.70
CA ALA A 58 -4.73 -6.92 -13.12
C ALA A 58 -3.84 -5.79 -13.68
N GLU A 59 -2.87 -6.11 -14.53
CA GLU A 59 -1.92 -5.12 -15.09
C GLU A 59 -2.63 -4.02 -15.89
N HIS A 60 -3.86 -4.25 -16.38
CA HIS A 60 -4.71 -3.27 -17.07
C HIS A 60 -6.21 -3.58 -16.87
N PRO A 61 -6.85 -3.18 -15.74
CA PRO A 61 -8.29 -3.31 -15.62
C PRO A 61 -8.93 -2.40 -16.67
N PRO A 62 -9.94 -2.89 -17.41
CA PRO A 62 -10.68 -2.04 -18.33
C PRO A 62 -11.34 -0.90 -17.56
N ARG A 63 -11.32 0.31 -18.13
CA ARG A 63 -12.11 1.42 -17.59
C ARG A 63 -13.59 1.03 -17.62
N GLN A 64 -14.22 1.06 -16.46
CA GLN A 64 -15.63 0.73 -16.32
C GLN A 64 -16.38 2.00 -15.91
N LYS A 65 -16.99 2.63 -16.90
CA LYS A 65 -17.72 3.87 -16.72
C LYS A 65 -19.17 3.58 -16.39
N PHE A 66 -19.59 3.92 -15.18
CA PHE A 66 -20.97 3.84 -14.74
C PHE A 66 -21.65 5.21 -14.86
N PRO A 67 -22.96 5.27 -15.12
CA PRO A 67 -23.69 6.52 -15.04
C PRO A 67 -23.63 7.05 -13.60
N LEU A 68 -23.24 8.31 -13.45
CA LEU A 68 -23.28 9.06 -12.22
C LEU A 68 -24.31 10.18 -12.39
N MET A 69 -25.34 10.16 -11.54
CA MET A 69 -26.32 11.25 -11.53
C MET A 69 -25.61 12.55 -11.13
N GLY A 70 -25.69 13.57 -11.98
CA GLY A 70 -25.00 14.84 -11.78
C GLY A 70 -25.49 15.66 -10.58
N HIS A 71 -26.64 15.27 -10.00
CA HIS A 71 -27.23 15.90 -8.82
C HIS A 71 -26.86 15.13 -7.56
N SER A 72 -26.43 15.83 -6.52
CA SER A 72 -26.32 15.21 -5.20
C SER A 72 -27.73 14.86 -4.72
N VAL A 73 -28.02 13.57 -4.60
CA VAL A 73 -29.24 13.12 -3.93
C VAL A 73 -29.13 13.54 -2.47
N ARG A 74 -29.91 14.54 -2.04
CA ARG A 74 -30.04 14.82 -0.61
C ARG A 74 -30.57 13.56 0.06
N ALA A 75 -29.96 13.15 1.16
CA ALA A 75 -30.61 12.25 2.09
C ALA A 75 -31.86 12.97 2.63
N GLY A 76 -33.04 12.73 2.04
CA GLY A 76 -34.29 13.45 2.37
C GLY A 76 -35.27 13.60 1.19
N PHE A 77 -36.25 14.51 1.30
CA PHE A 77 -37.34 14.67 0.33
C PHE A 77 -36.85 15.25 -1.02
N PRO A 78 -37.07 14.57 -2.16
CA PRO A 78 -36.57 15.02 -3.46
C PRO A 78 -37.47 16.12 -4.05
N SER A 79 -36.85 17.13 -4.67
CA SER A 79 -37.56 18.12 -5.48
C SER A 79 -37.65 17.62 -6.94
N PRO A 80 -38.76 17.81 -7.67
CA PRO A 80 -39.01 17.12 -8.95
C PRO A 80 -38.35 17.74 -10.19
N ALA A 81 -37.71 18.90 -10.08
CA ALA A 81 -37.24 19.65 -11.24
C ALA A 81 -35.72 19.74 -11.19
N ASP A 82 -35.04 18.91 -11.99
CA ASP A 82 -33.60 19.10 -12.24
C ASP A 82 -33.17 18.39 -13.53
N ASP A 83 -32.59 19.18 -14.44
CA ASP A 83 -32.19 18.78 -15.79
C ASP A 83 -31.06 17.73 -15.79
N TYR A 84 -31.18 16.74 -16.68
CA TYR A 84 -30.33 15.55 -16.73
C TYR A 84 -28.95 15.86 -17.34
N VAL A 85 -27.94 16.12 -16.51
CA VAL A 85 -26.54 16.02 -16.92
C VAL A 85 -26.02 14.64 -16.54
N GLU A 86 -25.87 13.77 -17.53
CA GLU A 86 -25.34 12.41 -17.37
C GLU A 86 -23.80 12.49 -17.22
N LYS A 87 -23.29 12.47 -15.99
CA LYS A 87 -21.85 12.27 -15.75
C LYS A 87 -21.55 10.78 -15.74
N ARG A 88 -20.29 10.41 -16.01
CA ARG A 88 -19.83 9.02 -15.87
C ARG A 88 -18.71 8.96 -14.85
N ILE A 89 -18.70 7.89 -14.05
CA ILE A 89 -17.72 7.63 -12.99
C ILE A 89 -16.98 6.33 -13.27
N ASP A 90 -15.68 6.31 -13.02
CA ASP A 90 -14.86 5.10 -12.95
C ASP A 90 -14.34 4.98 -11.51
N LEU A 91 -14.67 3.88 -10.83
CA LEU A 91 -14.33 3.71 -9.42
C LEU A 91 -12.82 3.59 -9.19
N ASN A 92 -12.06 3.07 -10.15
CA ASN A 92 -10.61 3.00 -10.02
C ASN A 92 -10.03 4.41 -10.03
N GLU A 93 -10.49 5.26 -10.95
CA GLU A 93 -10.00 6.65 -11.05
C GLU A 93 -10.37 7.49 -9.81
N GLU A 94 -11.54 7.25 -9.23
CA GLU A 94 -11.99 8.02 -8.06
C GLU A 94 -11.42 7.55 -6.72
N LEU A 95 -11.14 6.24 -6.59
CA LEU A 95 -10.73 5.65 -5.32
C LEU A 95 -9.22 5.39 -5.24
N ILE A 96 -8.52 5.24 -6.37
CA ILE A 96 -7.12 4.83 -6.42
C ILE A 96 -6.26 5.92 -7.04
N GLN A 97 -5.42 6.56 -6.21
CA GLN A 97 -4.49 7.60 -6.67
C GLN A 97 -3.18 7.00 -7.22
N HIS A 98 -2.55 6.11 -6.45
CA HIS A 98 -1.27 5.48 -6.82
C HIS A 98 -1.46 3.99 -7.05
N ARG A 99 -1.82 3.61 -8.27
CA ARG A 99 -2.20 2.23 -8.60
C ARG A 99 -1.17 1.17 -8.20
N GLU A 100 0.11 1.41 -8.48
CA GLU A 100 1.21 0.48 -8.15
C GLU A 100 1.51 0.40 -6.63
N ALA A 101 1.02 1.37 -5.87
CA ALA A 101 1.23 1.48 -4.43
C ALA A 101 -0.04 1.22 -3.62
N THR A 102 -1.17 0.97 -4.26
CA THR A 102 -2.44 0.71 -3.60
C THR A 102 -2.66 -0.78 -3.43
N PHE A 103 -3.32 -1.19 -2.35
CA PHE A 103 -3.78 -2.56 -2.11
C PHE A 103 -5.00 -2.55 -1.19
N PHE A 104 -5.71 -3.67 -1.12
CA PHE A 104 -6.91 -3.80 -0.30
C PHE A 104 -6.70 -4.79 0.85
N LEU A 105 -7.39 -4.56 1.96
CA LEU A 105 -7.44 -5.49 3.09
C LEU A 105 -8.83 -5.62 3.64
N ARG A 106 -9.21 -6.83 4.05
CA ARG A 106 -10.41 -7.04 4.85
C ARG A 106 -10.09 -6.88 6.33
N VAL A 107 -10.91 -6.11 7.03
CA VAL A 107 -10.78 -5.87 8.46
C VAL A 107 -11.24 -7.09 9.23
N LYS A 108 -10.50 -7.38 10.31
CA LYS A 108 -10.88 -8.35 11.33
C LYS A 108 -10.74 -7.72 12.71
N GLY A 109 -11.79 -7.80 13.52
CA GLY A 109 -11.87 -7.24 14.85
C GLY A 109 -12.51 -5.86 14.90
N GLN A 110 -12.67 -5.34 16.12
CA GLN A 110 -13.50 -4.17 16.42
C GLN A 110 -12.71 -2.98 16.98
N SER A 111 -11.37 -3.00 16.89
CA SER A 111 -10.54 -1.96 17.54
C SER A 111 -10.69 -0.55 16.92
N MET A 112 -11.43 -0.42 15.82
CA MET A 112 -11.55 0.83 15.05
C MET A 112 -13.02 1.27 14.80
N VAL A 113 -13.97 0.74 15.57
CA VAL A 113 -15.41 1.00 15.39
C VAL A 113 -15.78 2.48 15.53
N ASP A 114 -15.14 3.24 16.43
CA ASP A 114 -15.41 4.66 16.61
C ASP A 114 -14.86 5.52 15.45
N ALA A 115 -14.01 4.93 14.60
CA ALA A 115 -13.58 5.50 13.33
C ALA A 115 -14.47 5.06 12.14
N GLY A 116 -15.56 4.34 12.39
CA GLY A 116 -16.47 3.82 11.36
C GLY A 116 -15.92 2.60 10.61
N ILE A 117 -14.90 1.93 11.16
CA ILE A 117 -14.31 0.72 10.60
C ILE A 117 -14.79 -0.48 11.42
N ASP A 118 -15.64 -1.30 10.80
CA ASP A 118 -16.24 -2.48 11.39
C ASP A 118 -15.55 -3.77 10.94
N ASP A 119 -15.81 -4.85 11.67
CA ASP A 119 -15.38 -6.19 11.27
C ASP A 119 -15.99 -6.57 9.91
N GLY A 120 -15.15 -7.03 8.98
CA GLY A 120 -15.57 -7.41 7.64
C GLY A 120 -15.48 -6.32 6.57
N ASP A 121 -15.31 -5.03 6.95
CA ASP A 121 -15.10 -3.94 5.98
C ASP A 121 -13.86 -4.18 5.10
N GLU A 122 -13.86 -3.64 3.87
CA GLU A 122 -12.65 -3.58 3.05
C GLU A 122 -12.00 -2.20 3.07
N LEU A 123 -10.69 -2.15 3.29
CA LEU A 123 -9.89 -0.94 3.31
C LEU A 123 -9.14 -0.79 1.99
N ILE A 124 -9.10 0.42 1.46
CA ILE A 124 -8.17 0.81 0.41
C ILE A 124 -6.96 1.46 1.07
N VAL A 125 -5.77 0.91 0.82
CA VAL A 125 -4.52 1.30 1.48
C VAL A 125 -3.52 1.73 0.44
N ASP A 126 -2.91 2.90 0.63
CA ASP A 126 -1.92 3.47 -0.28
C ASP A 126 -0.56 3.63 0.44
N ARG A 127 0.48 3.03 -0.15
CA ARG A 127 1.85 3.05 0.39
C ARG A 127 2.67 4.27 -0.05
N ALA A 128 2.27 4.93 -1.13
CA ALA A 128 2.95 6.12 -1.62
C ALA A 128 2.64 7.35 -0.74
N ILE A 129 1.54 7.30 0.02
CA ILE A 129 1.16 8.35 0.95
C ILE A 129 2.01 8.23 2.22
N LYS A 130 2.72 9.32 2.55
CA LYS A 130 3.47 9.43 3.80
C LYS A 130 2.50 9.41 4.99
N PRO A 131 2.72 8.56 6.00
CA PRO A 131 1.90 8.56 7.20
C PRO A 131 2.12 9.85 8.00
N GLU A 132 1.02 10.45 8.43
CA GLU A 132 0.99 11.69 9.21
C GLU A 132 0.14 11.49 10.47
N HIS A 133 0.44 12.25 11.52
CA HIS A 133 -0.33 12.21 12.75
C HIS A 133 -1.84 12.39 12.47
N GLY A 134 -2.64 11.50 13.04
CA GLY A 134 -4.09 11.46 12.89
C GLY A 134 -4.58 10.59 11.74
N ARG A 135 -3.72 10.14 10.82
CA ARG A 135 -4.11 9.22 9.73
C ARG A 135 -4.36 7.81 10.27
N ILE A 136 -5.27 7.08 9.64
CA ILE A 136 -5.45 5.65 9.89
C ILE A 136 -4.44 4.91 9.01
N VAL A 137 -3.68 4.00 9.60
CA VAL A 137 -2.60 3.29 8.94
C VAL A 137 -2.72 1.80 9.15
N ILE A 138 -2.17 1.05 8.21
CA ILE A 138 -1.82 -0.35 8.40
C ILE A 138 -0.37 -0.38 8.90
N ALA A 139 -0.16 -0.95 10.08
CA ALA A 139 1.14 -1.11 10.69
C ALA A 139 1.40 -2.58 11.00
N ALA A 140 2.64 -3.02 10.80
CA ALA A 140 3.15 -4.26 11.35
C ALA A 140 3.89 -3.94 12.65
N VAL A 141 3.47 -4.55 13.75
CA VAL A 141 4.12 -4.48 15.06
C VAL A 141 4.65 -5.87 15.36
N ASP A 142 5.97 -6.00 15.51
CA ASP A 142 6.63 -7.30 15.73
C ASP A 142 6.21 -8.39 14.71
N GLY A 143 5.92 -7.95 13.47
CA GLY A 143 5.48 -8.82 12.37
C GLY A 143 3.98 -9.07 12.28
N GLU A 144 3.17 -8.60 13.23
CA GLU A 144 1.70 -8.73 13.20
C GLU A 144 1.03 -7.46 12.67
N LEU A 145 0.07 -7.62 11.76
CA LEU A 145 -0.64 -6.48 11.18
C LEU A 145 -1.77 -5.99 12.06
N THR A 146 -1.88 -4.66 12.12
CA THR A 146 -2.97 -3.98 12.78
C THR A 146 -3.36 -2.72 12.03
N VAL A 147 -4.65 -2.38 12.10
CA VAL A 147 -5.18 -1.09 11.67
C VAL A 147 -5.38 -0.22 12.90
N LYS A 148 -4.76 0.97 12.89
CA LYS A 148 -4.78 1.90 14.01
C LYS A 148 -4.69 3.34 13.53
N ARG A 149 -5.05 4.30 14.39
CA ARG A 149 -4.74 5.70 14.13
C ARG A 149 -3.30 5.99 14.51
N PHE A 150 -2.52 6.49 13.55
CA PHE A 150 -1.14 6.87 13.76
C PHE A 150 -1.05 8.15 14.57
N PHE A 151 -0.37 8.10 15.71
CA PHE A 151 -0.09 9.26 16.54
C PHE A 151 1.41 9.55 16.51
N GLN A 152 1.79 10.75 16.07
CA GLN A 152 3.15 11.24 16.19
C GLN A 152 3.17 12.71 16.63
N ARG A 153 3.55 12.99 17.88
CA ARG A 153 3.71 14.35 18.41
C ARG A 153 4.80 14.40 19.47
N ALA A 154 5.57 15.50 19.48
CA ALA A 154 6.60 15.76 20.49
C ALA A 154 7.59 14.59 20.70
N GLY A 155 7.97 13.90 19.62
CA GLY A 155 8.86 12.75 19.68
C GLY A 155 8.21 11.44 20.12
N VAL A 156 6.94 11.45 20.52
CA VAL A 156 6.19 10.26 20.92
C VAL A 156 5.45 9.68 19.71
N VAL A 157 5.61 8.38 19.50
CA VAL A 157 4.91 7.60 18.47
C VAL A 157 4.03 6.56 19.14
N LYS A 158 2.75 6.50 18.76
CA LYS A 158 1.78 5.50 19.24
C LYS A 158 0.86 5.05 18.11
N LEU A 159 0.25 3.89 18.28
CA LEU A 159 -0.87 3.45 17.47
C LEU A 159 -2.13 3.42 18.34
N ILE A 160 -3.06 4.33 18.05
CA ILE A 160 -4.25 4.55 18.86
C ILE A 160 -5.40 3.68 18.34
N ALA A 161 -6.07 2.98 19.25
CA ALA A 161 -7.30 2.27 18.94
C ALA A 161 -8.48 3.24 18.98
N GLU A 162 -9.40 3.11 18.02
CA GLU A 162 -10.67 3.87 18.00
C GLU A 162 -11.77 2.98 18.55
N ASN A 163 -11.53 2.49 19.77
CA ASN A 163 -12.46 1.72 20.60
C ASN A 163 -11.93 1.67 22.04
N PRO A 164 -12.64 2.22 23.05
CA PRO A 164 -12.21 2.25 24.45
C PRO A 164 -11.90 0.89 25.08
N LYS A 165 -12.40 -0.21 24.50
CA LYS A 165 -12.14 -1.57 25.00
C LYS A 165 -10.75 -2.08 24.60
N TYR A 166 -10.05 -1.39 23.71
CA TYR A 166 -8.76 -1.79 23.19
C TYR A 166 -7.71 -0.76 23.59
N PRO A 167 -6.58 -1.18 24.19
CA PRO A 167 -5.54 -0.25 24.58
C PRO A 167 -4.76 0.27 23.37
N ASP A 168 -4.23 1.48 23.52
CA ASP A 168 -3.25 2.04 22.59
C ASP A 168 -1.95 1.23 22.64
N ILE A 169 -1.26 1.16 21.51
CA ILE A 169 0.04 0.51 21.41
C ILE A 169 1.11 1.59 21.55
N GLU A 170 1.86 1.50 22.64
CA GLU A 170 3.09 2.24 22.87
C GLU A 170 4.29 1.31 22.63
N PHE A 171 5.32 1.81 21.98
CA PHE A 171 6.49 1.02 21.62
C PHE A 171 7.54 1.08 22.71
N LYS A 172 8.04 -0.08 23.12
CA LYS A 172 9.19 -0.19 24.04
C LYS A 172 10.50 -0.20 23.25
N ASP A 173 11.61 0.07 23.93
CA ASP A 173 12.94 -0.02 23.34
C ASP A 173 13.17 -1.41 22.71
N GLY A 174 13.51 -1.41 21.42
CA GLY A 174 13.77 -2.62 20.64
C GLY A 174 12.57 -3.25 19.95
N GLN A 175 11.34 -2.75 20.13
CA GLN A 175 10.21 -3.18 19.30
C GLN A 175 10.27 -2.55 17.90
N GLU A 176 9.94 -3.36 16.89
CA GLU A 176 9.91 -2.90 15.51
C GLU A 176 8.48 -2.54 15.10
N MET A 177 8.32 -1.33 14.58
CA MET A 177 7.10 -0.87 13.93
C MET A 177 7.41 -0.54 12.47
N LEU A 178 6.67 -1.16 11.56
CA LEU A 178 6.69 -0.83 10.14
C LEU A 178 5.31 -0.36 9.69
N ILE A 179 5.20 0.88 9.22
CA ILE A 179 3.98 1.35 8.57
C ILE A 179 3.98 0.83 7.13
N TRP A 180 2.95 0.05 6.80
CA TRP A 180 2.77 -0.50 5.46
C TRP A 180 2.18 0.53 4.52
N GLY A 181 1.17 1.26 4.97
CA GLY A 181 0.51 2.29 4.16
C GLY A 181 -0.60 3.00 4.92
N VAL A 182 -1.15 4.02 4.27
CA VAL A 182 -2.23 4.86 4.80
C VAL A 182 -3.56 4.40 4.24
N VAL A 183 -4.55 4.25 5.11
CA VAL A 183 -5.93 3.94 4.69
C VAL A 183 -6.54 5.20 4.07
N THR A 184 -6.98 5.10 2.82
CA THR A 184 -7.56 6.21 2.05
C THR A 184 -9.08 6.17 1.98
N ARG A 185 -9.65 4.96 1.96
CA ARG A 185 -11.11 4.72 1.84
C ARG A 185 -11.50 3.46 2.62
N ILE A 186 -12.77 3.42 3.01
CA ILE A 186 -13.45 2.25 3.58
C ILE A 186 -14.57 1.88 2.61
N ILE A 187 -14.62 0.62 2.19
CA ILE A 187 -15.72 0.02 1.45
C ILE A 187 -16.54 -0.77 2.46
N LYS A 188 -17.79 -0.37 2.63
CA LYS A 188 -18.71 -0.93 3.60
C LYS A 188 -19.99 -1.33 2.87
N SER A 189 -20.40 -2.58 3.09
CA SER A 189 -21.74 -3.04 2.70
C SER A 189 -22.75 -2.58 3.75
N VAL A 190 -23.85 -1.96 3.31
CA VAL A 190 -24.92 -1.45 4.17
C VAL A 190 -26.20 -2.25 4.02
#